data_AF-A0A972I3Y7-F1
#
_entry.id   AF-A0A972I3Y7-F1
#
_cell.length_a   1.000
_cell.length_b   1.000
_cell.length_c   1.000
_cell.angle_alpha   90.00
_cell.angle_beta   90.00
_cell.angle_gamma   90.00
#
_symmetry.space_group_name_H-M   'P 1'
#
loop_
_entity.id
_entity.type
_entity.pdbx_description
1 polymer ?
#
loop_
_entity_poly.entity_id
_entity_poly.type
_entity_poly.pdbx_seq_one_letter_code
_entity_poly.pdbx_strand_id
1 'polypeptide(L)'
;MFNEGDVSGFLEFEISERNVRIFDPCYCATGILPEADEIEGDYEKWPEILRGILKGYDKIVNLSPWEKEAIPYVIYSIQMIFIAWLFDNESYKSLAMRNREMLVWIWENRDKAFERIF
;
A
#
# COMPACT_ATOMS: atom_id res chain seq x y z
N MET A 1 4.09 8.43 14.38
CA MET A 1 4.41 8.37 15.83
C MET A 1 3.13 8.21 16.61
N PHE A 2 3.19 7.51 17.74
CA PHE A 2 2.06 7.35 18.65
C PHE A 2 2.42 7.88 20.05
N ASN A 3 1.48 8.53 20.72
CA ASN A 3 1.56 8.91 22.12
C ASN A 3 0.25 8.49 22.80
N GLU A 4 0.33 7.66 23.84
CA GLU A 4 -0.84 7.19 24.61
C GLU A 4 -1.95 6.53 23.75
N GLY A 5 -1.58 5.91 22.62
CA GLY A 5 -2.52 5.27 21.69
C GLY A 5 -3.03 6.17 20.58
N ASP A 6 -2.75 7.47 20.63
CA ASP A 6 -3.14 8.43 19.60
C ASP A 6 -1.98 8.72 18.64
N VAL A 7 -2.31 8.97 17.37
CA VAL A 7 -1.33 9.44 16.38
C VAL A 7 -0.86 10.83 16.79
N SER A 8 0.42 10.95 17.15
CA SER A 8 1.02 12.19 17.66
C SER A 8 1.76 13.00 16.59
N GLY A 9 2.00 12.40 15.42
CA GLY A 9 2.64 13.08 14.29
C GLY A 9 3.21 12.13 13.24
N PHE A 10 3.55 12.70 12.10
CA PHE A 10 4.24 12.06 10.98
C PHE A 10 5.63 12.68 10.82
N LEU A 11 6.58 11.90 10.34
CA LEU A 11 7.97 12.31 10.11
C LEU A 11 8.32 12.06 8.63
N GLU A 12 9.52 12.49 8.22
CA GLU A 12 10.13 12.15 6.93
C GLU A 12 9.35 12.68 5.69
N PHE A 13 9.19 14.00 5.61
CA PHE A 13 8.53 14.67 4.49
C PHE A 13 9.46 14.95 3.28
N GLU A 14 10.67 14.39 3.26
CA GLU A 14 11.71 14.71 2.25
C GLU A 14 11.28 14.36 0.81
N ILE A 15 10.47 13.31 0.65
CA ILE A 15 9.96 12.84 -0.64
C ILE A 15 8.50 13.25 -0.91
N SER A 16 7.97 14.22 -0.15
CA SER A 16 6.59 14.68 -0.31
C SER A 16 6.37 15.37 -1.65
N GLU A 17 5.28 15.02 -2.33
CA GLU A 17 4.93 15.58 -3.63
C GLU A 17 3.43 15.83 -3.75
N ARG A 18 3.04 16.63 -4.76
CA ARG A 18 1.63 16.78 -5.12
C ARG A 18 1.20 15.61 -5.99
N ASN A 19 0.33 14.75 -5.46
CA ASN A 19 -0.16 13.57 -6.17
C ASN A 19 -1.70 13.42 -6.03
N VAL A 20 -2.26 12.33 -6.56
CA VAL A 20 -3.65 11.93 -6.26
C VAL A 20 -3.77 11.63 -4.77
N ARG A 21 -4.81 12.13 -4.11
CA ARG A 21 -4.93 12.02 -2.64
C ARG A 21 -5.09 10.60 -2.11
N ILE A 22 -5.37 9.63 -2.98
CA ILE A 22 -5.42 8.20 -2.64
C ILE A 22 -4.04 7.54 -2.65
N PHE A 23 -2.99 8.24 -3.10
CA PHE A 23 -1.62 7.73 -3.12
C PHE A 23 -1.17 7.38 -1.70
N ASP A 24 -1.29 8.30 -0.74
CA ASP A 24 -0.84 8.11 0.64
C ASP A 24 -1.46 6.88 1.35
N PRO A 25 -2.80 6.68 1.37
CA PRO A 25 -3.36 5.49 2.01
C PRO A 25 -3.01 4.19 1.26
N CYS A 26 -2.86 4.23 -0.08
CA CYS A 26 -2.39 3.08 -0.84
C CYS A 26 -0.92 2.76 -0.51
N TYR A 27 -0.06 3.77 -0.48
CA TYR A 27 1.35 3.65 -0.15
C TYR A 27 1.54 3.11 1.26
N CYS A 28 0.79 3.63 2.23
CA CYS A 28 0.79 3.14 3.60
C CYS A 28 0.38 1.66 3.68
N ALA A 29 -0.73 1.27 3.05
CA ALA A 29 -1.16 -0.13 3.03
C ALA A 29 -0.14 -1.05 2.36
N THR A 30 0.44 -0.62 1.25
CA THR A 30 1.45 -1.40 0.50
C THR A 30 2.77 -1.50 1.26
N GLY A 31 3.18 -0.47 2.01
CA GLY A 31 4.38 -0.50 2.85
C GLY A 31 4.33 -1.55 3.97
N ILE A 32 3.12 -1.90 4.44
CA ILE A 32 2.89 -2.92 5.48
C ILE A 32 2.86 -4.35 4.89
N LEU A 33 2.72 -4.50 3.57
CA LEU A 33 2.60 -5.82 2.90
C LEU A 33 3.76 -6.80 3.20
N PRO A 34 5.04 -6.38 3.23
CA PRO A 34 6.14 -7.27 3.60
C PRO A 34 6.05 -7.78 5.03
N GLU A 35 5.48 -7.00 5.95
CA GLU A 35 5.31 -7.38 7.36
C GLU A 35 4.22 -8.46 7.53
N ALA A 36 3.21 -8.47 6.65
CA ALA A 36 2.20 -9.53 6.66
C ALA A 36 2.82 -10.91 6.41
N ASP A 37 3.73 -10.99 5.44
CA ASP A 37 4.49 -12.21 5.11
C ASP A 37 5.39 -12.66 6.26
N GLU A 38 6.00 -11.72 7.00
CA GLU A 38 6.87 -12.05 8.13
C GLU A 38 6.11 -12.59 9.35
N ILE A 39 4.84 -12.23 9.51
CA ILE A 39 4.02 -12.64 10.66
C ILE A 39 3.32 -13.98 10.40
N GLU A 40 2.79 -14.21 9.19
CA GLU A 40 1.96 -15.38 8.89
C GLU A 40 2.53 -16.33 7.83
N GLY A 41 3.60 -15.92 7.12
CA GLY A 41 4.16 -16.67 6.00
C GLY A 41 3.32 -16.58 4.72
N ASP A 42 2.38 -15.64 4.66
CA ASP A 42 1.62 -15.28 3.47
C ASP A 42 1.13 -13.82 3.52
N TYR A 43 0.45 -13.38 2.47
CA TYR A 43 -0.08 -12.02 2.36
C TYR A 43 -1.58 -11.92 2.70
N GLU A 44 -2.17 -12.95 3.32
CA GLU A 44 -3.63 -13.11 3.41
C GLU A 44 -4.30 -12.13 4.37
N LYS A 45 -3.55 -11.53 5.29
CA LYS A 45 -4.01 -10.42 6.15
C LYS A 45 -4.05 -9.08 5.44
N TRP A 46 -3.30 -8.91 4.36
CA TRP A 46 -3.18 -7.61 3.71
C TRP A 46 -4.51 -7.03 3.21
N PRO A 47 -5.46 -7.80 2.64
CA PRO A 47 -6.78 -7.30 2.28
C PRO A 47 -7.58 -6.70 3.46
N GLU A 48 -7.39 -7.22 4.68
CA GLU A 48 -8.02 -6.66 5.89
C GLU A 48 -7.40 -5.31 6.25
N ILE A 49 -6.07 -5.23 6.25
CA ILE A 49 -5.30 -4.00 6.53
C ILE A 49 -5.66 -2.90 5.52
N LEU A 50 -5.62 -3.22 4.23
CA LEU A 50 -5.98 -2.32 3.14
C LEU A 50 -7.40 -1.75 3.35
N ARG A 51 -8.36 -2.62 3.66
CA ARG A 51 -9.75 -2.23 3.91
C ARG A 51 -9.89 -1.32 5.14
N GLY A 52 -9.19 -1.64 6.22
CA GLY A 52 -9.20 -0.82 7.44
C GLY A 52 -8.71 0.61 7.18
N ILE A 53 -7.57 0.74 6.50
CA ILE A 53 -6.98 2.04 6.13
C ILE A 53 -7.92 2.83 5.22
N LEU A 54 -8.41 2.21 4.14
CA LEU A 54 -9.23 2.91 3.15
C LEU A 54 -10.60 3.31 3.70
N LYS A 55 -11.25 2.47 4.53
CA LYS A 55 -12.50 2.85 5.21
C LYS A 55 -12.29 3.98 6.20
N GLY A 56 -11.21 3.95 6.96
CA GLY A 56 -10.84 5.03 7.88
C GLY A 56 -10.63 6.35 7.14
N TYR A 57 -9.91 6.31 6.02
CA TYR A 57 -9.66 7.47 5.17
C TYR A 57 -10.94 8.02 4.53
N ASP A 58 -11.74 7.15 3.90
CA ASP A 58 -13.01 7.50 3.24
C ASP A 58 -14.01 8.18 4.20
N LYS A 59 -14.07 7.72 5.46
CA LYS A 59 -14.92 8.32 6.50
C LYS A 59 -14.62 9.80 6.75
N ILE A 60 -13.38 10.23 6.52
CA ILE A 60 -12.94 11.62 6.74
C ILE A 60 -13.08 12.44 5.47
N VAL A 61 -12.61 11.90 4.33
CA VAL A 61 -12.42 12.70 3.11
C VAL A 61 -13.50 12.50 2.04
N ASN A 62 -14.40 11.53 2.23
CA ASN A 62 -15.44 11.10 1.29
C ASN A 62 -14.89 10.91 -0.13
N LEU A 63 -14.28 9.76 -0.38
CA LEU A 63 -13.76 9.38 -1.69
C LEU A 63 -14.90 9.30 -2.71
N SER A 64 -14.67 9.88 -3.88
CA SER A 64 -15.56 9.74 -5.01
C SER A 64 -15.56 8.30 -5.53
N PRO A 65 -16.61 7.87 -6.25
CA PRO A 65 -16.63 6.56 -6.89
C PRO A 65 -15.41 6.30 -7.79
N TRP A 66 -14.96 7.31 -8.52
CA TRP A 66 -13.79 7.22 -9.40
C TRP A 66 -12.48 6.99 -8.65
N GLU A 67 -12.32 7.64 -7.48
CA GLU A 67 -11.15 7.41 -6.64
C GLU A 67 -11.16 6.01 -6.05
N LYS A 68 -12.34 5.50 -5.68
CA LYS A 68 -12.50 4.13 -5.18
C LYS A 68 -12.16 3.10 -6.25
N GLU A 69 -12.60 3.33 -7.48
CA GLU A 69 -12.27 2.48 -8.64
C GLU A 69 -10.78 2.55 -9.02
N ALA A 70 -10.11 3.68 -8.77
CA ALA A 70 -8.71 3.89 -9.10
C ALA A 70 -7.71 3.15 -8.17
N ILE A 71 -8.15 2.70 -6.99
CA ILE A 71 -7.28 2.15 -5.93
C ILE A 71 -6.36 1.00 -6.41
N PRO A 72 -6.85 -0.04 -7.12
CA PRO A 72 -5.98 -1.12 -7.58
C PRO A 72 -4.85 -0.60 -8.47
N TYR A 73 -5.16 0.35 -9.37
CA TYR A 73 -4.19 0.92 -10.30
C TYR A 73 -3.13 1.77 -9.61
N VAL A 74 -3.50 2.49 -8.54
CA VAL A 74 -2.55 3.24 -7.72
C VAL A 74 -1.61 2.30 -6.99
N ILE A 75 -2.12 1.20 -6.42
CA ILE A 75 -1.29 0.19 -5.73
C ILE A 75 -0.32 -0.49 -6.70
N TYR A 76 -0.79 -0.89 -7.89
CA TYR A 76 0.09 -1.43 -8.93
C TYR A 76 1.18 -0.44 -9.33
N SER A 77 0.82 0.84 -9.48
CA SER A 77 1.77 1.89 -9.84
C SER A 77 2.83 2.09 -8.76
N ILE A 78 2.44 2.11 -7.48
CA ILE A 78 3.37 2.19 -6.34
C ILE A 78 4.37 1.03 -6.38
N GLN A 79 3.89 -0.20 -6.54
CA GLN A 79 4.75 -1.38 -6.64
C GLN A 79 5.71 -1.29 -7.84
N MET A 80 5.22 -0.92 -9.02
CA MET A 80 6.07 -0.80 -10.21
C MET A 80 7.14 0.29 -10.06
N ILE A 81 6.80 1.46 -9.52
CA ILE A 81 7.75 2.55 -9.28
C ILE A 81 8.81 2.09 -8.27
N PHE A 82 8.40 1.43 -7.19
CA PHE A 82 9.33 0.98 -6.15
C PHE A 82 10.24 -0.14 -6.65
N ILE A 83 9.72 -1.12 -7.39
CA ILE A 83 10.52 -2.17 -8.04
C ILE A 83 11.56 -1.56 -8.97
N ALA A 84 11.17 -0.59 -9.81
CA ALA A 84 12.09 0.07 -10.74
C ALA A 84 13.22 0.79 -9.99
N TRP A 85 12.88 1.53 -8.93
CA TRP A 85 13.87 2.23 -8.10
C TRP A 85 14.84 1.25 -7.41
N LEU A 86 14.34 0.13 -6.88
CA LEU A 86 15.18 -0.90 -6.26
C LEU A 86 16.09 -1.59 -7.28
N PHE A 87 15.60 -1.83 -8.49
CA PHE A 87 16.34 -2.55 -9.52
C PHE A 87 17.57 -1.77 -10.01
N ASP A 88 17.48 -0.43 -10.05
CA ASP A 88 18.59 0.46 -10.41
C ASP A 88 19.71 0.47 -9.36
N ASN A 89 19.50 -0.11 -8.18
CA ASN A 89 20.49 -0.24 -7.13
C ASN A 89 20.90 -1.71 -6.92
N GLU A 90 22.14 -2.05 -7.27
CA GLU A 90 22.63 -3.43 -7.23
C GLU A 90 22.53 -4.09 -5.84
N SER A 91 22.62 -3.29 -4.77
CA SER A 91 22.49 -3.77 -3.39
C SER A 91 21.05 -4.14 -3.00
N TYR A 92 20.05 -3.72 -3.78
CA TYR A 92 18.63 -3.94 -3.52
C TYR A 92 17.96 -4.93 -4.47
N LYS A 93 18.73 -5.63 -5.32
CA LYS A 93 18.17 -6.62 -6.27
C LYS A 93 17.27 -7.67 -5.62
N SER A 94 17.65 -8.21 -4.45
CA SER A 94 16.81 -9.18 -3.72
C SER A 94 15.48 -8.57 -3.26
N LEU A 95 15.50 -7.32 -2.80
CA LEU A 95 14.31 -6.59 -2.41
C LEU A 95 13.42 -6.27 -3.62
N ALA A 96 14.00 -5.93 -4.77
CA ALA A 96 13.27 -5.74 -6.02
C ALA A 96 12.53 -7.03 -6.43
N MET A 97 13.16 -8.20 -6.27
CA MET A 97 12.55 -9.49 -6.56
C MET A 97 11.40 -9.81 -5.60
N ARG A 98 11.57 -9.57 -4.29
CA ARG A 98 10.48 -9.74 -3.29
C ARG A 98 9.30 -8.83 -3.61
N ASN A 99 9.53 -7.57 -4.00
CA ASN A 99 8.46 -6.65 -4.40
C ASN A 99 7.75 -7.11 -5.68
N ARG A 100 8.47 -7.70 -6.63
CA ARG A 100 7.86 -8.30 -7.81
C ARG A 100 6.95 -9.48 -7.45
N GLU A 101 7.35 -10.33 -6.51
CA GLU A 101 6.51 -11.43 -6.01
C GLU A 101 5.24 -10.91 -5.32
N MET A 102 5.37 -9.85 -4.50
CA MET A 102 4.23 -9.15 -3.90
C MET A 102 3.27 -8.62 -4.97
N LEU A 103 3.77 -7.94 -6.01
CA LEU A 103 2.94 -7.44 -7.11
C LEU A 103 2.19 -8.56 -7.83
N VAL A 104 2.87 -9.68 -8.11
CA VAL A 104 2.24 -10.87 -8.71
C VAL A 104 1.14 -11.40 -7.81
N TRP A 105 1.39 -11.54 -6.51
CA TRP A 105 0.39 -12.01 -5.56
C TRP A 105 -0.84 -11.09 -5.52
N ILE A 106 -0.66 -9.76 -5.46
CA ILE A 106 -1.79 -8.81 -5.48
C ILE A 106 -2.59 -8.96 -6.77
N TRP A 107 -1.91 -9.14 -7.91
CA TRP A 107 -2.58 -9.31 -9.20
C TRP A 107 -3.39 -10.61 -9.29
N GLU A 108 -2.82 -11.72 -8.83
CA GLU A 108 -3.47 -13.03 -8.82
C GLU A 108 -4.65 -13.07 -7.84
N ASN A 109 -4.55 -12.35 -6.72
CA ASN A 109 -5.57 -12.29 -5.67
C ASN A 109 -6.43 -11.02 -5.73
N ARG A 110 -6.39 -10.26 -6.84
CA ARG A 110 -7.02 -8.93 -6.94
C ARG A 110 -8.52 -8.93 -6.59
N ASP A 111 -9.24 -9.98 -6.96
CA ASP A 111 -10.66 -10.10 -6.66
C ASP A 111 -10.85 -10.16 -5.15
N LYS A 112 -10.09 -11.01 -4.44
CA LYS A 112 -10.10 -11.09 -2.97
C LYS A 112 -9.59 -9.81 -2.30
N ALA A 113 -8.51 -9.24 -2.83
CA ALA A 113 -7.85 -8.07 -2.27
C ALA A 113 -8.72 -6.81 -2.34
N PHE A 114 -9.48 -6.64 -3.43
CA PHE A 114 -10.26 -5.43 -3.70
C PHE A 114 -11.78 -5.63 -3.56
N GLU A 115 -12.26 -6.86 -3.38
CA GLU A 115 -13.70 -7.11 -3.15
C GLU A 115 -14.19 -6.43 -1.86
N ARG A 116 -15.28 -5.65 -2.00
CA ARG A 116 -16.05 -5.03 -0.90
C ARG A 116 -15.25 -4.07 -0.02
N ILE A 117 -14.23 -3.39 -0.55
CA ILE A 117 -13.45 -2.43 0.24
C ILE A 117 -14.36 -1.39 0.90
N PHE A 118 -15.36 -0.89 0.18
CA PHE A 118 -16.32 0.11 0.65
C PHE A 118 -17.70 -0.53 0.86
#